data_AF-A0A835G6W7-F1
#
_entry.id   AF-A0A835G6W7-F1
#
_cell.length_a   1.000
_cell.length_b   1.000
_cell.length_c   1.000
_cell.angle_alpha   90.00
_cell.angle_beta   90.00
_cell.angle_gamma   90.00
#
_symmetry.space_group_name_H-M   'P 1'
#
loop_
_entity.id
_entity.type
_entity.pdbx_description
1 polymer ?
#
loop_
_entity_poly.entity_id
_entity_poly.type
_entity_poly.pdbx_seq_one_letter_code
_entity_poly.pdbx_strand_id
1 'polypeptide(L)'
;MSSGRYCCVPGCKERGADVMYASSTSWVPNPVVDREGFNTWLITVSDFVNKYHQTAFAANSEPTINIISGAIYKSYKFVQLFISGLTATMQEAALPSTSETNVHLNLGEKTTVKKAKSRVFLTNTEKYLQDKLVAASIKLSKMKNRFKKLSVNVKAAKQIASNPAAISYTFASSATKGPERAQQIKDVIRGLQESGFIVVATVCDQGPNNRQALKLLINENRGIYLRKGEDPKENKILINGQEIVPLYDLMMMTLMTSPQRN
;
A
#
# COMPACT_ATOMS: atom_id res chain seq x y z
N MET A 1 -9.60 -2.21 58.23
CA MET A 1 -8.62 -1.34 57.53
C MET A 1 -8.92 -1.45 56.04
N SER A 2 -9.62 -0.47 55.46
CA SER A 2 -10.02 -0.46 54.04
C SER A 2 -8.97 0.26 53.19
N SER A 3 -8.44 -0.42 52.18
CA SER A 3 -7.52 0.16 51.20
C SER A 3 -8.25 1.12 50.26
N GLY A 4 -8.06 2.43 50.43
CA GLY A 4 -8.56 3.44 49.50
C GLY A 4 -7.83 3.36 48.15
N ARG A 5 -8.58 3.27 47.05
CA ARG A 5 -8.04 3.39 45.69
C ARG A 5 -8.14 4.85 45.27
N TYR A 6 -7.02 5.44 44.84
CA TYR A 6 -6.98 6.80 44.32
C TYR A 6 -7.12 6.79 42.80
N CYS A 7 -7.84 7.79 42.26
CA CYS A 7 -7.95 8.03 40.82
C CYS A 7 -6.73 8.84 40.33
N CYS A 8 -5.99 8.33 39.35
CA CYS A 8 -4.75 8.93 38.86
C CYS A 8 -4.94 9.97 37.74
N VAL A 9 -6.16 10.51 37.55
CA VAL A 9 -6.46 11.43 36.44
C VAL A 9 -6.58 12.87 36.95
N PRO A 10 -5.75 13.82 36.44
CA PRO A 10 -5.86 15.23 36.78
C PRO A 10 -7.26 15.77 36.43
N GLY A 11 -7.99 16.27 37.44
CA GLY A 11 -9.34 16.84 37.27
C GLY A 11 -10.49 15.96 37.77
N CYS A 12 -10.22 14.75 38.27
CA CYS A 12 -11.26 13.90 38.85
C CYS A 12 -11.72 14.44 40.21
N LYS A 13 -12.88 15.11 40.25
CA LYS A 13 -13.54 15.49 41.51
C LYS A 13 -14.38 14.31 41.98
N GLU A 14 -14.03 13.74 43.13
CA GLU A 14 -14.85 12.74 43.81
C GLU A 14 -16.22 13.35 44.12
N ARG A 15 -17.28 12.87 43.45
CA ARG A 15 -18.66 13.06 43.88
C ARG A 15 -19.24 11.70 44.21
N GLY A 16 -19.80 11.64 45.42
CA GLY A 16 -20.29 10.42 46.04
C GLY A 16 -21.42 9.74 45.28
N ALA A 17 -21.43 8.42 45.45
CA ALA A 17 -22.57 7.50 45.51
C ALA A 17 -23.77 7.80 44.62
N ASP A 18 -23.78 7.16 43.45
CA ASP A 18 -24.80 6.19 43.01
C ASP A 18 -24.86 6.18 41.48
N VAL A 19 -24.05 5.32 40.85
CA VAL A 19 -24.27 4.93 39.45
C VAL A 19 -23.96 3.45 39.28
N MET A 20 -25.01 2.72 38.94
CA MET A 20 -25.01 1.33 38.48
C MET A 20 -23.95 1.09 37.39
N TYR A 21 -23.28 -0.07 37.47
CA TYR A 21 -22.51 -0.75 36.44
C TYR A 21 -22.36 -0.01 35.09
N ALA A 22 -21.41 0.91 35.01
CA ALA A 22 -20.79 1.29 33.75
C ALA A 22 -19.60 0.36 33.51
N SER A 23 -19.81 -0.65 32.67
CA SER A 23 -18.71 -1.45 32.12
C SER A 23 -17.71 -0.52 31.45
N SER A 24 -16.43 -0.67 31.79
CA SER A 24 -15.32 0.07 31.23
C SER A 24 -15.16 -0.22 29.72
N THR A 25 -15.89 0.51 28.90
CA THR A 25 -15.57 0.70 27.48
C THR A 25 -15.16 2.16 27.31
N SER A 26 -13.98 2.35 26.75
CA SER A 26 -13.38 3.65 26.44
C SER A 26 -14.39 4.57 25.76
N TRP A 27 -14.68 5.72 26.38
CA TRP A 27 -15.53 6.76 25.82
C TRP A 27 -14.91 7.32 24.54
N VAL A 28 -15.57 7.13 23.40
CA VAL A 28 -15.23 7.84 22.15
C VAL A 28 -15.94 9.18 22.19
N PRO A 29 -15.23 10.33 22.11
CA PRO A 29 -15.87 11.65 22.13
C PRO A 29 -16.82 11.82 20.95
N ASN A 30 -18.00 12.42 21.16
CA ASN A 30 -18.93 12.69 20.07
C ASN A 30 -18.40 13.85 19.20
N PRO A 31 -18.12 13.67 17.91
CA PRO A 31 -17.51 14.70 17.06
C PRO A 31 -18.39 15.94 16.85
N VAL A 32 -19.70 15.84 17.08
CA VAL A 32 -20.66 16.96 16.96
C VAL A 32 -20.63 17.83 18.23
N VAL A 33 -20.40 17.23 19.39
CA VAL A 33 -20.45 17.90 20.69
C VAL A 33 -19.05 18.34 21.14
N ASP A 34 -18.03 17.54 20.82
CA ASP A 34 -16.65 17.74 21.21
C ASP A 34 -15.69 17.34 20.07
N ARG A 35 -15.57 18.26 19.11
CA ARG A 35 -14.72 18.08 17.93
C ARG A 35 -13.24 18.00 18.28
N GLU A 36 -12.78 18.76 19.28
CA GLU A 36 -11.37 18.77 19.71
C GLU A 36 -11.01 17.49 20.45
N GLY A 37 -11.87 17.00 21.35
CA GLY A 37 -11.71 15.71 22.01
C GLY A 37 -11.70 14.56 21.02
N PHE A 38 -12.59 14.57 20.02
CA PHE A 38 -12.61 13.55 18.97
C PHE A 38 -11.34 13.57 18.11
N ASN A 39 -10.84 14.75 17.72
CA ASN A 39 -9.59 14.88 16.96
C ASN A 39 -8.38 14.42 17.79
N THR A 40 -8.34 14.78 19.07
CA THR A 40 -7.28 14.36 20.00
C THR A 40 -7.31 12.84 20.20
N TRP A 41 -8.51 12.26 20.30
CA TRP A 41 -8.69 10.81 20.36
C TRP A 41 -8.21 10.13 19.07
N LEU A 42 -8.54 10.66 17.89
CA LEU A 42 -8.04 10.15 16.60
C LEU A 42 -6.50 10.20 16.50
N ILE A 43 -5.88 11.29 16.95
CA ILE A 43 -4.41 11.42 16.99
C ILE A 43 -3.83 10.38 17.95
N THR A 44 -4.41 10.22 19.13
CA THR A 44 -3.95 9.26 20.15
C THR A 44 -4.07 7.81 19.66
N VAL A 45 -5.15 7.47 18.95
CA VAL A 45 -5.33 6.15 18.32
C VAL A 45 -4.32 5.95 17.18
N SER A 46 -4.09 6.97 16.36
CA SER A 46 -3.07 6.93 15.30
C SER A 46 -1.67 6.70 15.89
N ASP A 47 -1.32 7.41 16.95
CA ASP A 47 -0.04 7.27 17.66
C ASP A 47 0.08 5.90 18.34
N PHE A 48 -1.01 5.36 18.91
CA PHE A 48 -1.04 4.01 19.47
C PHE A 48 -0.81 2.95 18.39
N VAL A 49 -1.48 3.06 17.25
CA VAL A 49 -1.31 2.16 16.09
C VAL A 49 0.11 2.26 15.55
N ASN A 50 0.66 3.47 15.43
CA ASN A 50 2.04 3.70 15.01
C ASN A 50 3.05 3.11 16.00
N LYS A 51 2.83 3.28 17.31
CA LYS A 51 3.67 2.71 18.35
C LYS A 51 3.58 1.18 18.37
N TYR A 52 2.39 0.62 18.21
CA TYR A 52 2.17 -0.82 18.09
C TYR A 52 2.91 -1.39 16.87
N HIS A 53 2.83 -0.71 15.72
CA HIS A 53 3.60 -1.07 14.53
C HIS A 53 5.12 -1.00 14.76
N GLN A 54 5.62 -0.02 15.51
CA GLN A 54 7.05 0.08 15.85
C GLN A 54 7.50 -1.03 16.82
N THR A 55 6.71 -1.36 17.84
CA THR A 55 7.02 -2.48 18.75
C THR A 55 6.86 -3.85 18.08
N ALA A 56 5.90 -4.00 17.17
CA ALA A 56 5.77 -5.18 16.31
C ALA A 56 6.90 -5.26 15.26
N PHE A 57 7.62 -4.17 14.98
CA PHE A 57 8.85 -4.16 14.19
C PHE A 57 10.06 -4.63 15.01
N ALA A 58 10.03 -4.46 16.33
CA ALA A 58 11.08 -4.89 17.25
C ALA A 58 10.92 -6.36 17.71
N ALA A 59 9.69 -6.85 17.79
CA ALA A 59 9.39 -8.27 17.98
C ALA A 59 9.32 -8.95 16.61
N ASN A 60 10.19 -9.92 16.32
CA ASN A 60 10.24 -10.66 15.05
C ASN A 60 8.99 -11.55 14.81
N SER A 61 7.80 -10.95 14.69
CA SER A 61 6.56 -11.65 14.34
C SER A 61 5.91 -10.99 13.12
N GLU A 62 5.89 -11.75 12.03
CA GLU A 62 5.32 -11.47 10.71
C GLU A 62 3.78 -11.20 10.72
N PRO A 63 3.15 -10.63 9.63
CA PRO A 63 3.54 -10.88 8.23
C PRO A 63 3.49 -9.73 7.19
N THR A 64 4.18 -10.04 6.08
CA THR A 64 4.02 -9.68 4.66
C THR A 64 4.39 -8.31 4.07
N ILE A 65 4.47 -7.18 4.80
CA ILE A 65 4.87 -5.89 4.19
C ILE A 65 6.41 -5.70 4.15
N ASN A 66 7.15 -6.40 5.01
CA ASN A 66 8.61 -6.25 5.15
C ASN A 66 9.45 -6.94 4.06
N ILE A 67 8.87 -7.88 3.30
CA ILE A 67 9.62 -8.65 2.29
C ILE A 67 10.00 -7.76 1.10
N ILE A 68 9.15 -6.79 0.73
CA ILE A 68 9.36 -5.97 -0.46
C ILE A 68 10.42 -4.88 -0.19
N SER A 69 10.39 -4.23 0.97
CA SER A 69 11.39 -3.20 1.35
C SER A 69 12.79 -3.79 1.53
N GLY A 70 12.89 -4.92 2.25
CA GLY A 70 14.16 -5.60 2.51
C GLY A 70 14.79 -6.21 1.25
N ALA A 71 13.99 -6.80 0.36
CA ALA A 71 14.48 -7.36 -0.90
C ALA A 71 14.97 -6.26 -1.87
N ILE A 72 14.28 -5.11 -1.92
CA ILE A 72 14.69 -3.96 -2.73
C ILE A 72 16.01 -3.36 -2.21
N TYR A 73 16.16 -3.21 -0.89
CA TYR A 73 17.39 -2.65 -0.30
C TYR A 73 18.61 -3.58 -0.46
N LYS A 74 18.43 -4.90 -0.28
CA LYS A 74 19.49 -5.90 -0.53
C LYS A 74 19.90 -5.93 -2.01
N SER A 75 18.94 -5.80 -2.93
CA SER A 75 19.21 -5.75 -4.37
C SER A 75 19.99 -4.49 -4.78
N TYR A 76 19.70 -3.34 -4.17
CA TYR A 76 20.41 -2.10 -4.45
C TYR A 76 21.86 -2.13 -3.94
N LYS A 77 22.07 -2.64 -2.72
CA LYS A 77 23.42 -2.80 -2.12
C LYS A 77 24.29 -3.79 -2.90
N PHE A 78 23.71 -4.88 -3.41
CA PHE A 78 24.42 -5.83 -4.28
C PHE A 78 24.86 -5.19 -5.60
N VAL A 79 24.00 -4.39 -6.24
CA VAL A 79 24.35 -3.69 -7.49
C VAL A 79 25.45 -2.65 -7.25
N GLN A 80 25.41 -1.90 -6.14
CA GLN A 80 26.49 -0.97 -5.81
C GLN A 80 27.83 -1.66 -5.57
N LEU A 81 27.84 -2.75 -4.78
CA LEU A 81 29.05 -3.53 -4.51
C LEU A 81 29.63 -4.17 -5.79
N PHE A 82 28.76 -4.62 -6.70
CA PHE A 82 29.18 -5.17 -7.99
C PHE A 82 29.78 -4.10 -8.91
N ILE A 83 29.20 -2.89 -8.94
CA ILE A 83 29.75 -1.77 -9.71
C ILE A 83 31.10 -1.34 -9.14
N SER A 84 31.24 -1.21 -7.81
CA SER A 84 32.51 -0.84 -7.19
C SER A 84 33.60 -1.89 -7.43
N GLY A 85 33.26 -3.18 -7.40
CA GLY A 85 34.19 -4.27 -7.73
C GLY A 85 34.65 -4.26 -9.18
N LEU A 86 33.75 -3.91 -10.11
CA LEU A 86 34.11 -3.76 -11.53
C LEU A 86 35.06 -2.59 -11.77
N THR A 87 34.86 -1.45 -11.13
CA THR A 87 35.79 -0.32 -11.23
C THR A 87 37.16 -0.62 -10.62
N ALA A 88 37.22 -1.33 -9.49
CA ALA A 88 38.48 -1.71 -8.86
C ALA A 88 39.32 -2.64 -9.77
N THR A 89 38.66 -3.64 -10.37
CA THR A 89 39.32 -4.59 -11.29
C THR A 89 39.75 -3.97 -12.61
N MET A 90 39.06 -2.94 -13.10
CA MET A 90 39.52 -2.19 -14.28
C MET A 90 40.68 -1.24 -13.98
N GLN A 91 40.81 -0.78 -12.74
CA GLN A 91 41.90 0.12 -12.32
C GLN A 91 43.21 -0.63 -12.04
N GLU A 92 43.11 -1.92 -11.69
CA GLU A 92 44.27 -2.80 -11.43
C GLU A 92 44.84 -3.43 -12.72
N ALA A 93 44.09 -3.42 -13.83
CA ALA A 93 44.54 -3.88 -15.14
C ALA A 93 45.32 -2.80 -15.95
N ALA A 94 45.55 -1.62 -15.38
CA ALA A 94 46.35 -0.57 -16.01
C ALA A 94 47.86 -0.83 -15.80
N LEU A 95 48.46 -1.53 -16.78
CA LEU A 95 49.91 -1.66 -16.97
C LEU A 95 50.57 -0.30 -17.32
N PRO A 96 51.91 -0.18 -17.17
CA PRO A 96 52.59 1.10 -16.95
C PRO A 96 52.65 2.01 -18.18
N SER A 97 52.65 3.30 -17.87
CA SER A 97 52.89 4.48 -18.69
C SER A 97 53.69 4.25 -19.98
N THR A 98 52.99 4.26 -21.12
CA THR A 98 53.57 4.69 -22.39
C THR A 98 53.50 6.21 -22.46
N SER A 99 54.62 6.80 -22.90
CA SER A 99 54.91 8.24 -22.95
C SER A 99 53.78 9.09 -23.52
N GLU A 100 53.43 10.15 -22.79
CA GLU A 100 52.48 11.18 -23.16
C GLU A 100 52.87 11.87 -24.47
N THR A 101 52.18 11.55 -25.55
CA THR A 101 52.09 12.43 -26.72
C THR A 101 50.98 13.44 -26.47
N ASN A 102 51.36 14.71 -26.30
CA ASN A 102 50.45 15.85 -26.17
C ASN A 102 49.61 16.01 -27.44
N VAL A 103 48.39 15.45 -27.43
CA VAL A 103 47.38 15.69 -28.48
C VAL A 103 46.52 16.87 -28.05
N HIS A 104 46.78 18.03 -28.65
CA HIS A 104 45.99 19.25 -28.47
C HIS A 104 44.62 19.09 -29.14
N LEU A 105 43.59 18.74 -28.36
CA LEU A 105 42.22 18.58 -28.86
C LEU A 105 41.54 19.94 -28.99
N ASN A 106 41.38 20.42 -30.22
CA ASN A 106 40.55 21.58 -30.55
C ASN A 106 39.05 21.23 -30.43
N LEU A 107 38.40 21.71 -29.38
CA LEU A 107 36.97 21.46 -29.08
C LEU A 107 35.96 22.33 -29.87
N GLY A 108 36.38 22.98 -30.97
CA GLY A 108 35.58 24.01 -31.64
C GLY A 108 34.77 23.60 -32.87
N GLU A 109 35.06 22.47 -33.50
CA GLU A 109 34.55 22.19 -34.85
C GLU A 109 33.49 21.09 -34.86
N LYS A 110 32.26 21.44 -35.26
CA LYS A 110 31.15 20.49 -35.47
C LYS A 110 31.42 19.64 -36.71
N THR A 111 32.34 18.70 -36.61
CA THR A 111 32.54 17.67 -37.64
C THR A 111 31.44 16.62 -37.52
N THR A 112 30.64 16.48 -38.58
CA THR A 112 29.72 15.36 -38.76
C THR A 112 30.53 14.10 -39.03
N VAL A 113 30.97 13.44 -37.95
CA VAL A 113 31.72 12.18 -38.03
C VAL A 113 30.82 11.09 -38.63
N LYS A 114 31.04 10.78 -39.90
CA LYS A 114 30.49 9.58 -40.54
C LYS A 114 31.05 8.38 -39.80
N LYS A 115 30.19 7.63 -39.09
CA LYS A 115 30.58 6.45 -38.31
C LYS A 115 31.24 5.41 -39.23
N ALA A 116 32.56 5.28 -39.14
CA ALA A 116 33.28 4.16 -39.74
C ALA A 116 32.79 2.85 -39.10
N LYS A 117 32.08 2.05 -39.89
CA LYS A 117 31.60 0.72 -39.52
C LYS A 117 32.70 -0.32 -39.78
N SER A 118 33.62 -0.47 -38.84
CA SER A 118 34.36 -1.71 -38.69
C SER A 118 34.98 -1.72 -37.30
N ARG A 119 34.30 -2.31 -36.32
CA ARG A 119 34.95 -2.64 -35.04
C ARG A 119 35.72 -3.93 -35.29
N VAL A 120 37.00 -3.79 -35.59
CA VAL A 120 37.92 -4.91 -35.59
C VAL A 120 38.08 -5.32 -34.12
N PHE A 121 37.53 -6.46 -33.76
CA PHE A 121 37.83 -7.10 -32.48
C PHE A 121 39.21 -7.73 -32.62
N LEU A 122 40.14 -7.39 -31.73
CA LEU A 122 41.51 -7.89 -31.82
C LEU A 122 41.59 -9.34 -31.32
N THR A 123 40.71 -9.75 -30.40
CA THR A 123 40.67 -11.12 -29.86
C THR A 123 39.26 -11.67 -29.60
N ASN A 124 39.11 -13.00 -29.55
CA ASN A 124 37.84 -13.67 -29.17
C ASN A 124 37.40 -13.30 -27.74
N THR A 125 38.37 -13.09 -26.84
CA THR A 125 38.13 -12.68 -25.45
C THR A 125 37.50 -11.29 -25.38
N GLU A 126 37.99 -10.33 -26.16
CA GLU A 126 37.40 -8.99 -26.24
C GLU A 126 35.96 -9.02 -26.74
N LYS A 127 35.68 -9.82 -27.77
CA LYS A 127 34.31 -9.99 -28.28
C LYS A 127 33.37 -10.52 -27.20
N TYR A 128 33.79 -11.56 -26.48
CA TYR A 128 33.02 -12.13 -25.37
C TYR A 128 32.75 -11.13 -24.23
N LEU A 129 33.76 -10.35 -23.86
CA LEU A 129 33.61 -9.30 -22.84
C LEU A 129 32.68 -8.18 -23.31
N GLN A 130 32.78 -7.76 -24.59
CA GLN A 130 31.89 -6.77 -25.16
C GLN A 130 30.44 -7.27 -25.18
N ASP A 131 30.20 -8.52 -25.56
CA ASP A 131 28.85 -9.11 -25.55
C ASP A 131 28.27 -9.16 -24.12
N LYS A 132 29.09 -9.52 -23.12
CA LYS A 132 28.71 -9.44 -21.70
C LYS A 132 28.38 -8.02 -21.24
N LEU A 133 29.17 -7.02 -21.64
CA LEU A 133 28.92 -5.62 -21.31
C LEU A 133 27.62 -5.11 -21.95
N VAL A 134 27.37 -5.47 -23.21
CA VAL A 134 26.11 -5.13 -23.90
C VAL A 134 24.93 -5.79 -23.17
N ALA A 135 25.01 -7.08 -22.85
CA ALA A 135 23.97 -7.78 -22.11
C ALA A 135 23.72 -7.15 -20.72
N ALA A 136 24.77 -6.78 -20.00
CA ALA A 136 24.67 -6.10 -18.72
C ALA A 136 24.00 -4.72 -18.85
N SER A 137 24.36 -3.94 -19.87
CA SER A 137 23.76 -2.62 -20.14
C SER A 137 22.26 -2.72 -20.45
N ILE A 138 21.85 -3.74 -21.22
CA ILE A 138 20.44 -4.02 -21.53
C ILE A 138 19.69 -4.39 -20.24
N LYS A 139 20.27 -5.25 -19.39
CA LYS A 139 19.68 -5.64 -18.11
C LYS A 139 19.51 -4.42 -17.19
N LEU A 140 20.52 -3.56 -17.12
CA LEU A 140 20.49 -2.34 -16.31
C LEU A 140 19.44 -1.34 -16.82
N SER A 141 19.29 -1.19 -18.14
CA SER A 141 18.22 -0.39 -18.75
C SER A 141 16.82 -0.93 -18.39
N LYS A 142 16.61 -2.25 -18.47
CA LYS A 142 15.35 -2.90 -18.06
C LYS A 142 15.06 -2.66 -16.57
N MET A 143 16.06 -2.73 -15.69
CA MET A 143 15.91 -2.45 -14.26
C MET A 143 15.55 -0.99 -13.99
N LYS A 144 16.21 -0.03 -14.66
CA LYS A 144 15.88 1.41 -14.55
C LYS A 144 14.43 1.69 -14.93
N ASN A 145 13.93 1.08 -16.00
CA ASN A 145 12.54 1.24 -16.43
C ASN A 145 11.55 0.67 -15.41
N ARG A 146 11.84 -0.50 -14.81
CA ARG A 146 11.03 -1.06 -13.73
C ARG A 146 11.01 -0.13 -12.51
N PHE A 147 12.15 0.40 -12.11
CA PHE A 147 12.25 1.33 -10.98
C PHE A 147 11.47 2.63 -11.23
N LYS A 148 11.55 3.18 -12.45
CA LYS A 148 10.76 4.36 -12.84
C LYS A 148 9.26 4.07 -12.72
N LYS A 149 8.78 2.92 -13.21
CA LYS A 149 7.37 2.50 -13.07
C LYS A 149 6.95 2.36 -11.60
N LEU A 150 7.79 1.73 -10.76
CA LEU A 150 7.54 1.62 -9.32
C LEU A 150 7.48 2.98 -8.63
N SER A 151 8.35 3.92 -8.99
CA SER A 151 8.37 5.25 -8.37
C SER A 151 7.09 6.05 -8.61
N VAL A 152 6.47 5.91 -9.78
CA VAL A 152 5.18 6.54 -10.10
C VAL A 152 4.06 5.93 -9.25
N ASN A 153 4.03 4.60 -9.15
CA ASN A 153 3.04 3.90 -8.31
C ASN A 153 3.17 4.29 -6.84
N VAL A 154 4.39 4.42 -6.32
CA VAL A 154 4.65 4.84 -4.93
C VAL A 154 4.21 6.29 -4.70
N LYS A 155 4.38 7.19 -5.67
CA LYS A 155 3.88 8.57 -5.55
C LYS A 155 2.35 8.61 -5.51
N ALA A 156 1.68 7.85 -6.37
CA ALA A 156 0.21 7.74 -6.36
C ALA A 156 -0.30 7.14 -5.05
N ALA A 157 0.37 6.08 -4.55
CA ALA A 157 0.08 5.48 -3.25
C ALA A 157 0.17 6.50 -2.11
N LYS A 158 1.24 7.32 -2.09
CA LYS A 158 1.44 8.36 -1.08
C LYS A 158 0.33 9.41 -1.12
N GLN A 159 -0.14 9.80 -2.30
CA GLN A 159 -1.23 10.77 -2.44
C GLN A 159 -2.55 10.21 -1.91
N ILE A 160 -2.85 8.93 -2.18
CA ILE A 160 -4.06 8.27 -1.63
C ILE A 160 -3.95 8.14 -0.11
N ALA A 161 -2.80 7.70 0.39
CA ALA A 161 -2.55 7.57 1.83
C ALA A 161 -2.56 8.92 2.57
N SER A 162 -2.35 10.04 1.85
CA SER A 162 -2.45 11.38 2.44
C SER A 162 -3.89 11.86 2.62
N ASN A 163 -4.88 11.15 2.07
CA ASN A 163 -6.29 11.47 2.31
C ASN A 163 -6.72 10.89 3.67
N PRO A 164 -7.02 11.72 4.68
CA PRO A 164 -7.41 11.25 6.01
C PRO A 164 -8.73 10.44 6.02
N ALA A 165 -9.52 10.51 4.94
CA ALA A 165 -10.74 9.71 4.78
C ALA A 165 -10.49 8.28 4.27
N ALA A 166 -9.27 7.94 3.82
CA ALA A 166 -8.96 6.62 3.31
C ALA A 166 -8.65 5.65 4.45
N ILE A 167 -9.53 4.67 4.67
CA ILE A 167 -9.41 3.67 5.75
C ILE A 167 -8.57 2.47 5.31
N SER A 168 -8.66 2.07 4.04
CA SER A 168 -7.93 0.92 3.51
C SER A 168 -7.53 1.15 2.04
N TYR A 169 -6.34 0.67 1.69
CA TYR A 169 -5.83 0.68 0.33
C TYR A 169 -5.24 -0.69 -0.01
N THR A 170 -5.40 -1.13 -1.25
CA THR A 170 -4.84 -2.39 -1.73
C THR A 170 -4.33 -2.23 -3.15
N PHE A 171 -3.11 -2.72 -3.40
CA PHE A 171 -2.52 -2.76 -4.74
C PHE A 171 -2.77 -4.14 -5.36
N ALA A 172 -3.39 -4.16 -6.54
CA ALA A 172 -3.57 -5.37 -7.33
C ALA A 172 -2.86 -5.24 -8.67
N SER A 173 -2.22 -6.32 -9.13
CA SER A 173 -1.58 -6.37 -10.45
C SER A 173 -2.57 -6.48 -11.60
N SER A 174 -3.81 -6.86 -11.30
CA SER A 174 -4.91 -7.08 -12.24
C SER A 174 -6.24 -6.72 -11.59
N ALA A 175 -7.34 -6.77 -12.36
CA ALA A 175 -8.67 -6.62 -11.80
C ALA A 175 -8.92 -7.69 -10.70
N THR A 176 -9.28 -7.23 -9.49
CA THR A 176 -9.64 -8.11 -8.37
C THR A 176 -10.91 -8.89 -8.70
N LYS A 177 -10.89 -10.21 -8.46
CA LYS A 177 -12.05 -11.07 -8.71
C LYS A 177 -13.12 -10.83 -7.63
N GLY A 178 -14.38 -11.12 -7.97
CA GLY A 178 -15.52 -10.97 -7.04
C GLY A 178 -15.30 -11.62 -5.65
N PRO A 179 -14.84 -12.88 -5.56
CA PRO A 179 -14.60 -13.53 -4.26
C PRO A 179 -13.52 -12.86 -3.41
N GLU A 180 -12.39 -12.50 -4.02
CA GLU A 180 -11.30 -11.78 -3.32
C GLU A 180 -11.78 -10.42 -2.82
N ARG A 181 -12.59 -9.72 -3.62
CA ARG A 181 -13.17 -8.43 -3.25
C ARG A 181 -14.19 -8.56 -2.11
N ALA A 182 -15.01 -9.62 -2.13
CA ALA A 182 -15.93 -9.92 -1.02
C ALA A 182 -15.17 -10.15 0.29
N GLN A 183 -14.03 -10.85 0.23
CA GLN A 183 -13.17 -11.05 1.40
C GLN A 183 -12.56 -9.73 1.90
N GLN A 184 -12.03 -8.89 1.00
CA GLN A 184 -11.50 -7.57 1.36
C GLN A 184 -12.54 -6.69 2.06
N ILE A 185 -13.79 -6.69 1.58
CA ILE A 185 -14.89 -5.95 2.21
C ILE A 185 -15.14 -6.48 3.63
N LYS A 186 -15.17 -7.81 3.83
CA LYS A 186 -15.32 -8.42 5.15
C LYS A 186 -14.20 -8.04 6.11
N ASP A 187 -12.95 -8.07 5.65
CA ASP A 187 -11.78 -7.79 6.48
C ASP A 187 -11.75 -6.32 6.93
N VAL A 188 -12.06 -5.39 6.01
CA VAL A 188 -12.13 -3.95 6.34
C VAL A 188 -13.26 -3.66 7.33
N ILE A 189 -14.46 -4.22 7.09
CA ILE A 189 -15.60 -4.03 7.99
C ILE A 189 -15.33 -4.63 9.36
N ARG A 190 -14.71 -5.81 9.42
CA ARG A 190 -14.31 -6.44 10.68
C ARG A 190 -13.33 -5.55 11.45
N GLY A 191 -12.27 -5.05 10.81
CA GLY A 191 -11.31 -4.17 11.46
C GLY A 191 -11.94 -2.86 11.96
N LEU A 192 -12.93 -2.33 11.24
CA LEU A 192 -13.72 -1.17 11.67
C LEU A 192 -14.56 -1.49 12.92
N GLN A 193 -15.27 -2.62 12.92
CA GLN A 193 -16.08 -3.04 14.06
C GLN A 193 -15.23 -3.35 15.30
N GLU A 194 -14.07 -3.99 15.12
CA GLU A 194 -13.09 -4.25 16.18
C GLU A 194 -12.54 -2.96 16.79
N SER A 195 -12.49 -1.88 15.99
CA SER A 195 -12.10 -0.54 16.44
C SER A 195 -13.26 0.25 17.07
N GLY A 196 -14.45 -0.35 17.21
CA GLY A 196 -15.62 0.26 17.81
C GLY A 196 -16.52 1.04 16.85
N PHE A 197 -16.27 1.00 15.54
CA PHE A 197 -17.12 1.66 14.55
C PHE A 197 -18.36 0.82 14.20
N ILE A 198 -19.50 1.49 14.05
CA ILE A 198 -20.75 0.89 13.61
C ILE A 198 -20.91 1.13 12.11
N VAL A 199 -20.71 0.09 11.31
CA VAL A 199 -20.83 0.18 9.84
C VAL A 199 -22.29 -0.06 9.42
N VAL A 200 -23.01 1.00 9.03
CA VAL A 200 -24.44 0.90 8.69
C VAL A 200 -24.68 0.57 7.22
N ALA A 201 -23.84 1.09 6.33
CA ALA A 201 -23.98 0.91 4.89
C ALA A 201 -22.62 0.91 4.18
N THR A 202 -22.59 0.31 2.99
CA THR A 202 -21.45 0.40 2.07
C THR A 202 -21.91 1.01 0.75
N VAL A 203 -21.16 1.95 0.18
CA VAL A 203 -21.45 2.51 -1.16
C VAL A 203 -20.41 1.99 -2.14
N CYS A 204 -20.83 1.44 -3.28
CA CYS A 204 -19.93 0.98 -4.33
C CYS A 204 -20.40 1.37 -5.74
N ASP A 205 -19.48 1.35 -6.71
CA ASP A 205 -19.86 1.50 -8.11
C ASP A 205 -20.64 0.26 -8.60
N GLN A 206 -21.36 0.41 -9.72
CA GLN A 206 -22.09 -0.70 -10.35
C GLN A 206 -21.20 -1.62 -11.21
N GLY A 207 -19.89 -1.63 -11.01
CA GLY A 207 -18.97 -2.47 -11.77
C GLY A 207 -19.27 -3.97 -11.60
N PRO A 208 -18.99 -4.81 -12.62
CA PRO A 208 -19.32 -6.23 -12.59
C PRO A 208 -18.68 -6.97 -11.41
N ASN A 209 -17.45 -6.60 -11.04
CA ASN A 209 -16.74 -7.20 -9.89
C ASN A 209 -17.39 -6.82 -8.56
N ASN A 210 -17.89 -5.58 -8.42
CA ASN A 210 -18.57 -5.11 -7.20
C ASN A 210 -19.93 -5.80 -7.05
N ARG A 211 -20.71 -5.89 -8.13
CA ARG A 211 -21.97 -6.64 -8.14
C ARG A 211 -21.76 -8.12 -7.81
N GLN A 212 -20.70 -8.74 -8.36
CA GLN A 212 -20.38 -10.13 -8.07
C GLN A 212 -19.99 -10.32 -6.60
N ALA A 213 -19.12 -9.47 -6.06
CA ALA A 213 -18.72 -9.51 -4.65
C ALA A 213 -19.95 -9.37 -3.73
N LEU A 214 -20.83 -8.42 -4.03
CA LEU A 214 -22.02 -8.20 -3.22
C LEU A 214 -22.99 -9.38 -3.27
N LYS A 215 -23.22 -9.94 -4.47
CA LYS A 215 -24.06 -11.13 -4.64
C LYS A 215 -23.52 -12.32 -3.84
N LEU A 216 -22.19 -12.49 -3.79
CA LEU A 216 -21.56 -13.53 -2.96
C LEU A 216 -21.85 -13.28 -1.48
N LEU A 217 -21.66 -12.06 -0.98
CA LEU A 217 -21.94 -11.71 0.42
C LEU A 217 -23.42 -11.92 0.79
N ILE A 218 -24.36 -11.48 -0.06
CA ILE A 218 -25.80 -11.69 0.18
C ILE A 218 -26.13 -13.20 0.22
N ASN A 219 -25.57 -13.98 -0.70
CA ASN A 219 -25.78 -15.42 -0.74
C ASN A 219 -25.20 -16.15 0.48
N GLU A 220 -24.02 -15.74 0.97
CA GLU A 220 -23.43 -16.27 2.21
C GLU A 220 -24.40 -16.06 3.39
N ASN A 221 -25.03 -14.88 3.50
CA ASN A 221 -25.94 -14.58 4.60
C ASN A 221 -27.27 -15.33 4.51
N ARG A 222 -27.76 -15.57 3.29
CA ARG A 222 -28.94 -16.42 3.09
C ARG A 222 -28.75 -17.79 3.77
N GLY A 223 -27.56 -18.38 3.66
CA GLY A 223 -27.23 -19.62 4.35
C GLY A 223 -27.18 -19.51 5.87
N ILE A 224 -26.93 -18.33 6.43
CA ILE A 224 -26.98 -18.08 7.87
C ILE A 224 -28.43 -17.99 8.35
N TYR A 225 -29.28 -17.21 7.67
CA TYR A 225 -30.71 -17.07 8.01
C TYR A 225 -31.46 -18.40 7.94
N LEU A 226 -31.25 -19.17 6.87
CA LEU A 226 -31.87 -20.48 6.70
C LEU A 226 -31.50 -21.45 7.84
N ARG A 227 -30.26 -21.41 8.34
CA ARG A 227 -29.81 -22.22 9.48
C ARG A 227 -30.42 -21.79 10.81
N LYS A 228 -30.85 -20.54 10.93
CA LYS A 228 -31.57 -20.01 12.10
C LYS A 228 -33.08 -20.25 12.03
N GLY A 229 -33.61 -20.71 10.89
CA GLY A 229 -35.05 -20.78 10.66
C GLY A 229 -35.71 -19.42 10.44
N GLU A 230 -34.92 -18.42 10.05
CA GLU A 230 -35.38 -17.06 9.76
C GLU A 230 -35.50 -16.84 8.25
N ASP A 231 -36.44 -15.97 7.85
CA ASP A 231 -36.57 -15.57 6.46
C ASP A 231 -35.37 -14.70 6.01
N PRO A 232 -34.72 -15.04 4.88
CA PRO A 232 -33.59 -14.25 4.38
C PRO A 232 -34.02 -12.81 4.07
N LYS A 233 -33.37 -11.84 4.71
CA LYS A 233 -33.58 -10.43 4.40
C LYS A 233 -32.95 -10.09 3.05
N GLU A 234 -33.75 -9.55 2.13
CA GLU A 234 -33.27 -9.14 0.83
C GLU A 234 -32.27 -7.98 0.94
N ASN A 235 -31.23 -8.02 0.10
CA ASN A 235 -30.26 -6.93 -0.05
C ASN A 235 -29.57 -6.47 1.23
N LYS A 236 -29.35 -7.36 2.21
CA LYS A 236 -28.55 -7.05 3.40
C LYS A 236 -27.34 -7.95 3.50
N ILE A 237 -26.21 -7.37 3.92
CA ILE A 237 -25.03 -8.14 4.30
C ILE A 237 -24.94 -8.26 5.82
N LEU A 238 -24.55 -9.43 6.35
CA LEU A 238 -24.39 -9.70 7.78
C LEU A 238 -22.92 -9.97 8.09
N ILE A 239 -22.26 -9.09 8.84
CA ILE A 239 -20.86 -9.23 9.22
C ILE A 239 -20.75 -9.02 10.73
N ASN A 240 -20.21 -10.01 11.45
CA ASN A 240 -20.14 -10.05 12.91
C ASN A 240 -21.49 -9.78 13.60
N GLY A 241 -22.59 -10.30 13.04
CA GLY A 241 -23.93 -10.11 13.58
C GLY A 241 -24.55 -8.74 13.31
N GLN A 242 -23.83 -7.82 12.65
CA GLN A 242 -24.36 -6.52 12.23
C GLN A 242 -24.90 -6.58 10.80
N GLU A 243 -26.12 -6.07 10.61
CA GLU A 243 -26.70 -5.85 9.28
C GLU A 243 -26.15 -4.58 8.64
N ILE A 244 -25.73 -4.68 7.40
CA ILE A 244 -25.14 -3.58 6.64
C ILE A 244 -25.88 -3.51 5.29
N VAL A 245 -26.25 -2.30 4.90
CA VAL A 245 -26.99 -2.06 3.65
C VAL A 245 -26.01 -1.73 2.52
N PRO A 246 -25.91 -2.54 1.47
CA PRO A 246 -25.17 -2.19 0.28
C PRO A 246 -25.96 -1.20 -0.58
N LEU A 247 -25.32 -0.10 -0.92
CA LEU A 247 -25.83 0.96 -1.77
C LEU A 247 -24.95 1.08 -3.01
N TYR A 248 -25.56 1.42 -4.13
CA TYR A 248 -24.83 1.77 -5.35
C TYR A 248 -24.77 3.28 -5.50
N ASP A 249 -23.63 3.78 -5.99
CA ASP A 249 -23.52 5.19 -6.37
C ASP A 249 -24.50 5.50 -7.52
N LEU A 250 -25.33 6.52 -7.31
CA LEU A 250 -26.39 6.95 -8.23
C LEU A 250 -25.83 7.73 -9.43
N MET A 251 -24.61 8.29 -9.33
CA MET A 251 -24.07 9.19 -10.37
C MET A 251 -23.94 8.56 -11.76
N MET A 252 -23.93 7.23 -11.88
CA MET A 252 -23.73 6.55 -13.16
C MET A 252 -24.98 6.49 -14.06
N MET A 253 -26.20 6.66 -13.51
CA MET A 253 -27.43 6.43 -14.28
C MET A 253 -27.95 7.63 -15.07
N THR A 254 -27.48 8.85 -14.79
CA THR A 254 -28.04 10.08 -15.39
C THR A 254 -27.65 10.31 -16.85
N LEU A 255 -26.72 9.54 -17.43
CA LEU A 255 -26.21 9.78 -18.79
C LEU A 255 -26.69 8.82 -19.88
N MET A 256 -27.48 7.78 -19.54
CA MET A 256 -27.90 6.78 -20.54
C MET A 256 -29.34 6.94 -21.06
N THR A 257 -30.10 7.92 -20.59
CA THR A 257 -31.40 8.26 -21.18
C THR A 257 -31.24 9.29 -22.29
N SER A 258 -30.42 9.01 -23.31
CA SER A 258 -30.62 9.71 -24.58
C SER A 258 -31.81 9.03 -25.27
N PRO A 259 -32.91 9.74 -25.57
CA PRO A 259 -34.02 9.14 -26.29
C PRO A 259 -33.49 8.63 -27.63
N GLN A 260 -33.66 7.34 -27.88
CA GLN A 260 -33.48 6.76 -29.22
C GLN A 260 -34.40 7.58 -30.15
N ARG A 261 -33.81 8.40 -31.03
CA ARG A 261 -34.59 9.03 -32.10
C ARG A 261 -35.02 7.90 -33.02
N ASN A 262 -36.32 7.61 -33.02
CA ASN A 262 -36.98 6.81 -34.05
C ASN A 262 -36.87 7.50 -35.41
#